data_AF-A0A382W9E6-F1
#
_entry.id   AF-A0A382W9E6-F1
#
_cell.length_a   1.000
_cell.length_b   1.000
_cell.length_c   1.000
_cell.angle_alpha   90.00
_cell.angle_beta   90.00
_cell.angle_gamma   90.00
#
_symmetry.space_group_name_H-M   'P 1'
#
loop_
_entity.id
_entity.type
_entity.pdbx_description
1 polymer ?
#
loop_
_entity_poly.entity_id
_entity_poly.type
_entity_poly.pdbx_seq_one_letter_code
_entity_poly.pdbx_strand_id
1 'polypeptide(L)'
;MTKHDITRRTVLRGLGVTMALPWMESTRAWGDVAKSAKKASEAPTRMAILFAGCGFYKNEWWAKGEGKDMQLGKVLAPLNDFRENMVFIRGLYN
;
A
#
# COMPACT_ATOMS: atom_id res chain seq x y z
N MET A 1 -28.73 -3.61 12.20
CA MET A 1 -28.79 -2.13 12.10
C MET A 1 -28.20 -1.58 13.39
N THR A 2 -26.95 -1.13 13.39
CA THR A 2 -26.31 -0.54 14.57
C THR A 2 -26.85 0.89 14.72
N LYS A 3 -27.57 1.15 15.81
CA LYS A 3 -28.14 2.47 16.10
C LYS A 3 -27.05 3.30 16.79
N HIS A 4 -26.56 4.32 16.10
CA HIS A 4 -25.54 5.23 16.62
C HIS A 4 -26.24 6.39 17.32
N ASP A 5 -26.50 6.27 18.62
CA ASP A 5 -27.16 7.31 19.40
C ASP A 5 -26.17 8.43 19.78
N ILE A 6 -25.98 9.40 18.89
CA ILE A 6 -25.20 10.61 19.19
C ILE A 6 -26.07 11.54 20.04
N THR A 7 -25.60 11.87 21.25
CA THR A 7 -26.35 12.77 22.13
C THR A 7 -26.33 14.22 21.63
N ARG A 8 -27.44 14.94 21.81
CA ARG A 8 -27.61 16.35 21.43
C ARG A 8 -26.50 17.26 21.98
N ARG A 9 -25.98 16.93 23.17
CA ARG A 9 -24.86 17.64 23.81
C ARG A 9 -23.54 17.47 23.05
N THR A 10 -23.27 16.28 22.52
CA THR A 10 -22.07 16.02 21.70
C THR A 10 -22.11 16.83 20.40
N VAL A 11 -23.28 16.90 19.76
CA VAL A 11 -23.49 17.69 18.53
C VAL A 11 -23.24 19.18 18.79
N LEU A 12 -23.82 19.73 19.87
CA LEU A 12 -23.66 21.16 20.20
C LEU A 12 -22.24 21.54 20.59
N ARG A 13 -21.46 20.63 21.18
CA ARG A 13 -20.02 20.86 21.46
C ARG A 13 -19.16 20.87 20.20
N GLY A 14 -19.54 20.11 19.16
CA GLY A 14 -18.82 20.04 17.88
C GLY A 14 -19.23 21.09 16.85
N LEU A 15 -20.45 21.63 16.96
CA LEU A 15 -21.01 22.61 16.02
C LEU A 15 -20.18 23.90 15.90
N GLY A 16 -19.49 24.33 16.95
CA GLY A 16 -18.60 25.50 16.89
C GLY A 16 -17.36 25.30 16.02
N VAL A 17 -16.96 24.05 15.78
CA VAL A 17 -15.76 23.69 15.00
C VAL A 17 -16.04 23.69 13.49
N THR A 18 -17.31 23.61 13.07
CA THR A 18 -17.70 23.56 11.65
C THR A 18 -17.55 24.90 10.94
N MET A 19 -17.47 26.01 11.66
CA MET A 19 -17.22 27.35 11.08
C MET A 19 -15.72 27.65 10.92
N ALA A 20 -14.85 26.96 11.66
CA ALA A 20 -13.41 27.22 11.69
C ALA A 20 -12.60 26.31 10.75
N LEU A 21 -13.17 25.18 10.31
CA LEU A 21 -12.52 24.22 9.44
C LEU A 21 -13.35 24.01 8.17
N PRO A 22 -12.77 24.18 6.97
CA PRO A 22 -13.36 23.69 5.72
C PRO A 22 -13.83 22.26 5.93
N TRP A 23 -15.02 21.93 5.44
CA TRP A 23 -15.64 20.62 5.55
C TRP A 23 -14.59 19.54 5.26
N MET A 24 -14.11 18.86 6.32
CA MET A 24 -13.01 17.92 6.28
C MET A 24 -13.45 16.64 5.56
N GLU A 25 -13.57 16.71 4.23
CA GLU A 25 -13.85 15.59 3.33
C GLU A 25 -12.84 14.43 3.52
N SER A 26 -11.69 14.69 4.16
CA SER A 26 -10.67 13.67 4.44
C SER A 26 -11.03 12.72 5.59
N THR A 27 -11.98 13.08 6.45
CA THR A 27 -12.46 12.19 7.51
C THR A 27 -13.77 11.57 7.10
N ARG A 28 -13.74 10.27 6.76
CA ARG A 28 -14.94 9.41 6.72
C ARG A 28 -15.52 9.34 8.13
N ALA A 29 -16.29 10.36 8.52
CA ALA A 29 -16.74 10.51 9.89
C ALA A 29 -17.54 9.30 10.37
N TRP A 30 -18.24 8.61 9.45
CA TRP A 30 -18.96 7.38 9.73
C TRP A 30 -18.30 6.24 8.95
N GLY A 31 -17.32 5.61 9.59
CA GLY A 31 -16.66 4.41 9.10
C GLY A 31 -17.57 3.18 9.11
N ASP A 32 -18.80 3.29 8.62
CA ASP A 32 -19.52 2.10 8.12
C ASP A 32 -18.85 1.73 6.79
N VAL A 33 -17.73 1.01 6.91
CA VAL A 33 -17.30 0.13 5.82
C VAL A 33 -18.51 -0.75 5.55
N ALA A 34 -19.11 -0.62 4.35
CA ALA A 34 -20.21 -1.48 3.95
C ALA A 34 -19.82 -2.92 4.30
N LYS A 35 -20.56 -3.55 5.22
CA LYS A 35 -20.40 -4.97 5.56
C LYS A 35 -20.90 -5.87 4.42
N SER A 36 -20.47 -5.57 3.21
CA SER A 36 -20.71 -6.36 2.02
C SER A 36 -19.61 -6.14 0.99
N ALA A 37 -18.42 -6.62 1.29
CA ALA A 37 -17.67 -7.36 0.29
C ALA A 37 -17.57 -8.78 0.82
N LYS A 38 -18.35 -9.69 0.23
CA LYS A 38 -18.15 -11.14 0.39
C LYS A 38 -16.65 -11.42 0.20
N LYS A 39 -16.08 -12.24 1.08
CA LYS A 39 -14.69 -12.74 1.02
C LYS A 39 -14.24 -12.92 -0.44
N ALA A 40 -13.24 -12.15 -0.87
CA ALA A 40 -12.34 -12.65 -1.89
C ALA A 40 -11.20 -13.32 -1.13
N SER A 41 -11.03 -14.62 -1.33
CA SER A 41 -9.80 -15.34 -1.00
C SER A 41 -8.66 -14.92 -1.96
N GLU A 42 -8.58 -13.63 -2.29
CA GLU A 42 -7.63 -13.08 -3.25
C GLU A 42 -6.53 -12.33 -2.52
N ALA A 43 -5.31 -12.52 -3.00
CA ALA A 43 -4.17 -11.76 -2.55
C ALA A 43 -4.45 -10.26 -2.75
N PRO A 44 -3.99 -9.37 -1.85
CA PRO A 44 -4.17 -7.94 -2.00
C PRO A 44 -3.59 -7.45 -3.34
N THR A 45 -4.39 -6.77 -4.16
CA THR A 45 -3.91 -6.16 -5.40
C THR A 45 -2.91 -5.06 -5.08
N ARG A 46 -1.69 -5.17 -5.59
CA ARG A 46 -0.60 -4.18 -5.40
C ARG A 46 -0.20 -3.61 -6.75
N MET A 47 -0.12 -2.29 -6.84
CA MET A 47 0.33 -1.56 -8.03
C MET A 47 1.72 -1.00 -7.79
N ALA A 48 2.62 -1.15 -8.77
CA ALA A 48 3.92 -0.51 -8.80
C ALA A 48 4.14 0.15 -10.17
N ILE A 49 4.66 1.38 -10.16
CA ILE A 49 5.09 2.10 -11.35
C ILE A 49 6.60 2.33 -11.18
N LEU A 50 7.40 1.77 -12.09
CA LEU A 50 8.86 1.75 -11.97
C LEU A 50 9.46 2.58 -13.10
N PHE A 51 10.34 3.53 -12.75
CA PHE A 51 11.08 4.35 -13.70
C PHE A 51 12.55 4.44 -13.27
N ALA A 52 13.47 4.24 -14.21
CA ALA A 52 14.91 4.25 -13.97
C ALA A 52 15.57 5.39 -14.76
N GLY A 53 15.42 6.63 -14.29
CA GLY A 53 15.84 7.84 -15.03
C GLY A 53 17.35 7.96 -15.27
N CYS A 54 18.18 7.65 -14.28
CA CYS A 54 19.64 7.60 -14.46
C CYS A 54 20.12 6.24 -14.99
N GLY A 55 19.22 5.28 -15.12
CA GLY A 55 19.52 3.91 -15.51
C GLY A 55 20.33 3.13 -14.48
N PHE A 56 20.67 1.91 -14.88
CA PHE A 56 21.61 1.02 -14.22
C PHE A 56 22.19 0.10 -15.30
N TYR A 57 23.26 -0.62 -14.99
CA TYR A 57 23.84 -1.55 -15.95
C TYR A 57 22.91 -2.75 -16.17
N LYS A 58 22.13 -2.71 -17.25
CA LYS A 58 21.03 -3.65 -17.56
C LYS A 58 21.46 -5.12 -17.58
N ASN A 59 22.67 -5.42 -18.05
CA ASN A 59 23.18 -6.79 -18.14
C ASN A 59 23.43 -7.44 -16.76
N GLU A 60 23.56 -6.63 -15.69
CA GLU A 60 23.72 -7.10 -14.31
C GLU A 60 22.44 -6.92 -13.49
N TRP A 61 21.31 -6.61 -14.13
CA TRP A 61 19.98 -6.60 -13.51
C TRP A 61 19.28 -7.94 -13.74
N TRP A 62 19.64 -8.93 -12.93
CA TRP A 62 19.07 -10.27 -13.01
C TRP A 62 19.13 -10.95 -11.64
N ALA A 63 18.27 -11.96 -11.47
CA ALA A 63 18.34 -12.93 -10.39
C ALA A 63 18.29 -14.34 -10.97
N LYS A 64 18.81 -15.36 -10.28
CA LYS A 64 18.68 -16.79 -10.60
C LYS A 64 18.47 -17.59 -9.31
N GLY A 65 17.73 -18.70 -9.38
CA GLY A 65 17.36 -19.46 -8.19
C GLY A 65 16.35 -18.72 -7.31
N GLU A 66 16.15 -19.22 -6.09
CA GLU A 66 15.13 -18.77 -5.13
C GLU A 66 15.66 -18.87 -3.70
N GLY A 67 15.06 -18.09 -2.78
CA GLY A 67 15.39 -18.13 -1.35
C GLY A 67 16.88 -17.90 -1.04
N LYS A 68 17.45 -18.76 -0.20
CA LYS A 68 18.85 -18.69 0.25
C LYS A 68 19.88 -18.81 -0.88
N ASP A 69 19.54 -19.61 -1.89
CA ASP A 69 20.38 -19.93 -3.04
C ASP A 69 20.21 -18.93 -4.19
N MET A 70 19.39 -17.89 -4.00
CA MET A 70 19.19 -16.84 -5.00
C MET A 70 20.51 -16.11 -5.28
N GLN A 71 20.90 -16.09 -6.55
CA GLN A 71 22.04 -15.33 -7.04
C GLN A 71 21.55 -14.03 -7.66
N LEU A 72 22.24 -12.94 -7.34
CA LEU A 72 21.92 -11.59 -7.80
C LEU A 72 23.06 -11.06 -8.66
N GLY A 73 22.71 -10.35 -9.74
CA GLY A 73 23.68 -9.62 -10.54
C GLY A 73 24.33 -8.47 -9.76
N LYS A 74 25.45 -7.94 -10.26
CA LYS A 74 26.29 -6.98 -9.52
C LYS A 74 25.56 -5.71 -9.09
N VAL A 75 24.57 -5.25 -9.87
CA VAL A 75 23.77 -4.05 -9.54
C VAL A 75 22.93 -4.27 -8.27
N LEU A 76 22.61 -5.52 -7.96
CA LEU A 76 21.77 -5.91 -6.83
C LEU A 76 22.60 -6.44 -5.65
N ALA A 77 23.94 -6.36 -5.70
CA ALA A 77 24.82 -6.86 -4.63
C ALA A 77 24.49 -6.33 -3.21
N PRO A 78 24.06 -5.05 -3.03
CA PRO A 78 23.64 -4.56 -1.71
C PRO A 78 22.41 -5.26 -1.12
N LEU A 79 21.64 -5.99 -1.95
CA LEU A 79 20.44 -6.72 -1.53
C LEU A 79 20.73 -8.17 -1.12
N ASN A 80 22.00 -8.59 -1.13
CA ASN A 80 22.41 -9.97 -0.83
C ASN A 80 22.05 -10.46 0.58
N ASP A 81 21.84 -9.57 1.55
CA ASP A 81 21.42 -9.95 2.90
C ASP A 81 19.89 -10.13 3.00
N PHE A 82 19.16 -9.71 1.97
CA PHE A 82 17.69 -9.69 1.95
C PHE A 82 17.08 -10.66 0.95
N ARG A 83 17.86 -11.59 0.39
CA ARG A 83 17.44 -12.53 -0.68
C ARG A 83 16.23 -13.37 -0.29
N GLU A 84 16.18 -13.81 0.97
CA GLU A 84 15.07 -14.60 1.52
C GLU A 84 13.79 -13.77 1.72
N ASN A 85 13.92 -12.45 1.81
CA ASN A 85 12.84 -11.52 2.11
C ASN A 85 12.44 -10.67 0.91
N MET A 86 12.83 -11.07 -0.31
CA MET A 86 12.53 -10.31 -1.52
C MET A 86 11.96 -11.19 -2.63
N VAL A 87 11.19 -10.55 -3.52
CA VAL A 87 10.65 -11.17 -4.74
C VAL A 87 11.22 -10.44 -5.94
N PHE A 88 11.92 -11.17 -6.80
CA PHE A 88 12.46 -10.62 -8.05
C PHE A 88 11.51 -10.92 -9.22
N ILE A 89 10.81 -9.90 -9.71
CA ILE A 89 9.83 -10.03 -10.80
C ILE A 89 10.55 -9.92 -12.15
N ARG A 90 10.27 -10.85 -13.07
CA ARG A 90 10.81 -10.88 -14.44
C ARG A 90 9.68 -10.73 -15.46
N GLY A 91 10.05 -10.40 -16.70
CA GLY A 91 9.08 -10.24 -17.80
C GLY A 91 8.32 -8.91 -17.79
N LEU A 92 8.78 -7.95 -16.99
CA LEU A 92 8.32 -6.56 -17.07
C LEU A 92 9.15 -5.85 -18.14
N TYR A 93 8.50 -5.48 -19.23
CA TYR A 93 9.07 -4.71 -20.32
C TYR A 93 8.44 -3.32 -20.31
N ASN A 94 9.26 -2.31 -20.59
CA ASN A 94 8.81 -0.96 -20.98
C ASN A 94 8.97 -0.86 -22.50
#